data_AF-A0A1A8T925-F1
#
_entry.id   AF-A0A1A8T925-F1
#
_cell.length_a   1.000
_cell.length_b   1.000
_cell.length_c   1.000
_cell.angle_alpha   90.00
_cell.angle_beta   90.00
_cell.angle_gamma   90.00
#
_symmetry.space_group_name_H-M   'P 1'
#
loop_
_entity.id
_entity.type
_entity.pdbx_description
1 polymer ?
#
loop_
_entity_poly.entity_id
_entity_poly.type
_entity_poly.pdbx_seq_one_letter_code
_entity_poly.pdbx_strand_id
1 'polypeptide(L)'
;MSTMFSISVCWSAIALSVLGSQALLAQENATALYQIEPATEPANVYLEASLSAEIYRYTENALLKDIVVLDRDGTVLPSRIRTADPDEAPEPDIIGLNFFPVRVGTPLTGAMLQGKTQLQIDKGSIAISVDQSDTTPTPEEYFYLIDLREQDQALKNLELSWPSDPSSQYLAVQLSGSQDLSHWQHVARDTLVQLEKGDARLLRNSLELRGKAQHYDFLRIEFPNNPEVALTAVQASLTQPAATVPELSWSLAGALSEQQDSVSNNLGPVSAWEYVREDKAPIQQLSLDLGEVAYGDSVRLYSRQTAQGDWRWRYRGVWFNAKVGDEWQQSKAVNLSRNTDPEWRVELASGLQDQLTPSIVFHHPQQILQFIANNNGPYRIGKNAKMSQQNASSTVFTQLLGESEIEWARVALKPLENVSLPKEKQPKQNWTDIVFWLSLAVAVMVLLFFAIKLLRQLPQQNSEK
;
A
#
# COMPACT_ATOMS: atom_id res chain seq x y z
N MET A 1 -50.79 -83.77 -1.80
CA MET A 1 -51.45 -83.38 -0.55
C MET A 1 -50.81 -82.08 -0.09
N SER A 2 -51.47 -80.96 0.13
CA SER A 2 -52.86 -80.57 -0.01
C SER A 2 -52.84 -79.05 0.21
N THR A 3 -53.44 -78.30 -0.72
CA THR A 3 -54.39 -77.19 -0.45
C THR A 3 -53.92 -75.96 0.36
N MET A 4 -54.24 -74.70 0.06
CA MET A 4 -55.31 -74.06 -0.72
C MET A 4 -54.84 -72.58 -0.91
N PHE A 5 -54.90 -71.98 -2.10
CA PHE A 5 -56.04 -71.24 -2.66
C PHE A 5 -56.53 -70.05 -1.80
N SER A 6 -56.28 -68.81 -2.28
CA SER A 6 -57.29 -67.83 -2.75
C SER A 6 -56.57 -66.51 -3.07
N ILE A 7 -56.45 -66.05 -4.33
CA ILE A 7 -57.46 -65.42 -5.20
C ILE A 7 -58.09 -64.16 -4.58
N SER A 8 -57.65 -62.99 -5.05
CA SER A 8 -58.45 -62.01 -5.83
C SER A 8 -57.69 -60.68 -5.89
N VAL A 9 -57.15 -60.26 -7.05
CA VAL A 9 -57.85 -59.53 -8.12
C VAL A 9 -58.39 -58.17 -7.63
N CYS A 10 -57.68 -57.09 -7.98
CA CYS A 10 -58.22 -56.09 -8.92
C CYS A 10 -57.16 -55.00 -9.21
N TRP A 11 -56.67 -54.96 -10.46
CA TRP A 11 -56.92 -53.87 -11.44
C TRP A 11 -56.03 -52.63 -11.22
N SER A 12 -54.97 -52.51 -12.02
CA SER A 12 -54.98 -51.75 -13.28
C SER A 12 -54.92 -50.24 -13.04
N ALA A 13 -53.76 -49.63 -13.26
CA ALA A 13 -53.57 -48.57 -14.25
C ALA A 13 -52.20 -47.90 -14.11
N ILE A 14 -51.72 -47.36 -15.23
CA ILE A 14 -50.61 -46.41 -15.39
C ILE A 14 -49.22 -47.04 -15.51
N ALA A 15 -49.00 -47.71 -16.64
CA ALA A 15 -47.72 -47.73 -17.32
C ALA A 15 -47.77 -46.69 -18.46
N LEU A 16 -47.20 -45.50 -18.25
CA LEU A 16 -46.56 -44.61 -19.25
C LEU A 16 -46.35 -43.21 -18.62
N SER A 17 -45.19 -43.01 -17.98
CA SER A 17 -44.55 -41.69 -17.78
C SER A 17 -43.23 -41.82 -17.01
N VAL A 18 -42.29 -42.63 -17.53
CA VAL A 18 -40.88 -42.58 -17.08
C VAL A 18 -40.03 -42.03 -18.23
N LEU A 19 -40.30 -40.77 -18.58
CA LEU A 19 -39.45 -39.91 -19.42
C LEU A 19 -39.72 -38.49 -18.94
N GLY A 20 -39.19 -38.17 -17.77
CA GLY A 20 -39.35 -36.85 -17.16
C GLY A 20 -38.40 -36.73 -15.98
N SER A 21 -37.51 -35.75 -16.06
CA SER A 21 -36.71 -35.25 -14.94
C SER A 21 -35.44 -36.05 -14.57
N GLN A 22 -34.59 -36.29 -15.56
CA GLN A 22 -33.14 -36.42 -15.34
C GLN A 22 -32.43 -35.24 -16.05
N ALA A 23 -32.88 -34.01 -15.75
CA ALA A 23 -32.25 -32.77 -16.22
C ALA A 23 -32.47 -31.67 -15.18
N LEU A 24 -32.03 -31.94 -13.96
CA LEU A 24 -31.79 -30.90 -12.95
C LEU A 24 -30.64 -31.41 -12.05
N LEU A 25 -29.54 -31.79 -12.69
CA LEU A 25 -28.28 -32.05 -12.01
C LEU A 25 -27.38 -30.82 -12.21
N ALA A 26 -27.20 -30.10 -11.10
CA ALA A 26 -26.04 -29.30 -10.75
C ALA A 26 -25.69 -28.09 -11.63
N GLN A 27 -26.27 -26.92 -11.29
CA GLN A 27 -25.62 -25.63 -11.56
C GLN A 27 -25.61 -24.77 -10.29
N GLU A 28 -25.08 -25.33 -9.19
CA GLU A 28 -24.65 -24.58 -8.01
C GLU A 28 -23.13 -24.69 -7.93
N ASN A 29 -22.37 -23.66 -8.34
CA ASN A 29 -20.94 -23.59 -8.01
C ASN A 29 -20.38 -22.17 -7.81
N ALA A 30 -21.17 -21.11 -8.03
CA ALA A 30 -20.73 -19.76 -7.72
C ALA A 30 -21.84 -18.88 -7.13
N THR A 31 -21.56 -18.20 -6.02
CA THR A 31 -22.47 -17.24 -5.39
C THR A 31 -22.20 -15.86 -5.97
N ALA A 32 -23.18 -15.25 -6.64
CA ALA A 32 -23.04 -13.89 -7.17
C ALA A 32 -22.98 -12.85 -6.04
N LEU A 33 -22.06 -11.89 -6.15
CA LEU A 33 -21.74 -10.87 -5.16
C LEU A 33 -22.07 -9.45 -5.67
N TYR A 34 -21.66 -9.15 -6.91
CA TYR A 34 -21.89 -7.86 -7.56
C TYR A 34 -22.49 -8.06 -8.94
N GLN A 35 -23.34 -7.12 -9.36
CA GLN A 35 -23.72 -6.95 -10.74
C GLN A 35 -22.81 -5.91 -11.40
N ILE A 36 -22.30 -6.23 -12.59
CA ILE A 36 -21.52 -5.29 -13.38
C ILE A 36 -22.50 -4.46 -14.21
N GLU A 37 -22.43 -3.14 -14.06
CA GLU A 37 -23.24 -2.23 -14.87
C GLU A 37 -22.76 -2.24 -16.32
N PRO A 38 -23.66 -2.16 -17.30
CA PRO A 38 -23.28 -2.13 -18.70
C PRO A 38 -22.34 -0.95 -18.96
N ALA A 39 -21.26 -1.20 -19.70
CA ALA A 39 -20.34 -0.14 -20.12
C ALA A 39 -21.09 0.93 -20.92
N THR A 40 -20.69 2.19 -20.75
CA THR A 40 -21.22 3.33 -21.53
C THR A 40 -21.02 3.11 -23.03
N GLU A 41 -20.00 2.36 -23.41
CA GLU A 41 -19.76 1.94 -24.79
C GLU A 41 -19.99 0.42 -24.97
N PRO A 42 -21.08 0.00 -25.64
CA PRO A 42 -21.51 -1.40 -25.70
C PRO A 42 -20.64 -2.31 -26.58
N ALA A 43 -19.60 -1.78 -27.23
CA ALA A 43 -18.75 -2.52 -28.16
C ALA A 43 -17.41 -2.99 -27.57
N ASN A 44 -17.03 -2.53 -26.36
CA ASN A 44 -15.75 -2.93 -25.78
C ASN A 44 -15.86 -4.29 -25.07
N VAL A 45 -15.00 -5.23 -25.47
CA VAL A 45 -14.90 -6.55 -24.85
C VAL A 45 -13.88 -6.60 -23.71
N TYR A 46 -13.01 -5.58 -23.57
CA TYR A 46 -12.04 -5.47 -22.49
C TYR A 46 -12.56 -4.52 -21.43
N LEU A 47 -12.99 -5.08 -20.32
CA LEU A 47 -13.68 -4.34 -19.26
C LEU A 47 -12.87 -4.38 -17.97
N GLU A 48 -12.85 -3.25 -17.25
CA GLU A 48 -12.19 -3.14 -15.95
C GLU A 48 -13.07 -2.48 -14.88
N ALA A 49 -12.89 -2.91 -13.64
CA ALA A 49 -13.65 -2.40 -12.50
C ALA A 49 -12.80 -2.31 -11.23
N SER A 50 -12.93 -1.19 -10.51
CA SER A 50 -12.30 -1.02 -9.20
C SER A 50 -13.03 -1.84 -8.13
N LEU A 51 -12.29 -2.66 -7.38
CA LEU A 51 -12.84 -3.46 -6.29
C LEU A 51 -12.92 -2.63 -5.00
N SER A 52 -14.03 -2.76 -4.27
CA SER A 52 -14.20 -2.17 -2.94
C SER A 52 -13.70 -3.11 -1.83
N ALA A 53 -13.51 -2.58 -0.61
CA ALA A 53 -13.05 -3.38 0.53
C ALA A 53 -14.03 -4.51 0.91
N GLU A 54 -15.31 -4.33 0.60
CA GLU A 54 -16.35 -5.31 0.89
C GLU A 54 -16.14 -6.66 0.20
N ILE A 55 -15.46 -6.71 -0.95
CA ILE A 55 -15.18 -7.97 -1.64
C ILE A 55 -14.46 -8.98 -0.74
N TYR A 56 -13.65 -8.48 0.19
CA TYR A 56 -12.88 -9.26 1.15
C TYR A 56 -13.71 -9.88 2.28
N ARG A 57 -14.99 -9.49 2.43
CA ARG A 57 -15.93 -10.16 3.36
C ARG A 57 -16.43 -11.48 2.81
N TYR A 58 -16.39 -11.65 1.49
CA TYR A 58 -16.98 -12.81 0.83
C TYR A 58 -15.97 -13.94 0.54
N THR A 59 -14.67 -13.66 0.66
CA THR A 59 -13.58 -14.59 0.36
C THR A 59 -12.85 -15.05 1.63
N GLU A 60 -12.35 -16.29 1.61
CA GLU A 60 -11.40 -16.79 2.62
C GLU A 60 -9.94 -16.55 2.21
N ASN A 61 -9.72 -16.13 0.96
CA ASN A 61 -8.40 -15.94 0.38
C ASN A 61 -8.07 -14.45 0.26
N ALA A 62 -7.12 -13.98 1.05
CA ALA A 62 -6.65 -12.58 1.02
C ALA A 62 -6.05 -12.13 -0.33
N LEU A 63 -5.86 -13.05 -1.28
CA LEU A 63 -5.42 -12.75 -2.65
C LEU A 63 -6.57 -12.82 -3.68
N LEU A 64 -7.83 -12.95 -3.23
CA LEU A 64 -9.04 -12.96 -4.07
C LEU A 64 -9.04 -14.05 -5.17
N LYS A 65 -8.32 -15.16 -4.96
CA LYS A 65 -8.16 -16.24 -5.96
C LYS A 65 -9.43 -17.07 -6.20
N ASP A 66 -10.44 -16.92 -5.37
CA ASP A 66 -11.75 -17.56 -5.49
C ASP A 66 -12.80 -16.63 -6.14
N ILE A 67 -12.43 -15.40 -6.49
CA ILE A 67 -13.31 -14.46 -7.18
C ILE A 67 -13.25 -14.71 -8.68
N VAL A 68 -14.42 -14.82 -9.31
CA VAL A 68 -14.60 -15.06 -10.75
C VAL A 68 -15.60 -14.08 -11.36
N VAL A 69 -15.52 -13.88 -12.67
CA VAL A 69 -16.55 -13.16 -13.45
C VAL A 69 -17.42 -14.17 -14.17
N LEU A 70 -18.74 -13.97 -14.11
CA LEU A 70 -19.75 -14.82 -14.70
C LEU A 70 -20.56 -14.04 -15.73
N ASP A 71 -20.89 -14.68 -16.85
CA ASP A 71 -21.86 -14.16 -17.81
C ASP A 71 -23.32 -14.44 -17.39
N ARG A 72 -24.28 -14.08 -18.26
CA ARG A 72 -25.72 -14.30 -18.01
C ARG A 72 -26.06 -15.76 -17.69
N ASP A 73 -25.36 -16.71 -18.31
CA ASP A 73 -25.61 -18.16 -18.18
C ASP A 73 -24.82 -18.79 -17.03
N GLY A 74 -24.03 -17.99 -16.30
CA GLY A 74 -23.17 -18.47 -15.23
C GLY A 74 -21.86 -19.09 -15.73
N THR A 75 -21.47 -18.82 -16.98
CA THR A 75 -20.20 -19.25 -17.55
C THR A 75 -19.08 -18.36 -17.01
N VAL A 76 -17.98 -18.96 -16.54
CA VAL A 76 -16.81 -18.22 -16.06
C VAL A 76 -16.07 -17.59 -17.23
N LEU A 77 -15.80 -16.29 -17.13
CA LEU A 77 -15.05 -15.52 -18.12
C LEU A 77 -13.55 -15.41 -17.74
N PRO A 78 -12.65 -15.27 -18.75
CA PRO A 78 -11.25 -14.95 -18.52
C PRO A 78 -11.11 -13.64 -17.75
N SER A 79 -10.49 -13.69 -16.57
CA SER A 79 -10.34 -12.53 -15.69
C SER A 79 -9.06 -12.58 -14.86
N ARG A 80 -8.60 -11.42 -14.42
CA ARG A 80 -7.49 -11.25 -13.48
C ARG A 80 -7.77 -10.11 -12.50
N ILE A 81 -7.15 -10.17 -11.34
CA ILE A 81 -7.12 -9.07 -10.37
C ILE A 81 -5.67 -8.61 -10.25
N ARG A 82 -5.45 -7.30 -10.36
CA ARG A 82 -4.14 -6.67 -10.23
C ARG A 82 -4.23 -5.45 -9.31
N THR A 83 -3.09 -4.97 -8.84
CA THR A 83 -3.00 -3.65 -8.20
C THR A 83 -3.14 -2.57 -9.27
N ALA A 84 -3.80 -1.46 -8.91
CA ALA A 84 -3.86 -0.28 -9.75
C ALA A 84 -2.45 0.23 -10.04
N ASP A 85 -2.24 0.76 -11.25
CA ASP A 85 -0.98 1.39 -11.58
C ASP A 85 -0.82 2.65 -10.72
N PRO A 86 0.43 3.02 -10.35
CA PRO A 86 0.67 4.31 -9.74
C PRO A 86 0.09 5.41 -10.62
N ASP A 87 -0.49 6.43 -9.98
CA ASP A 87 -0.80 7.66 -10.69
C ASP A 87 0.49 8.16 -11.34
N GLU A 88 0.36 8.66 -12.57
CA GLU A 88 1.49 9.19 -13.30
C GLU A 88 2.19 10.22 -12.41
N ALA A 89 3.49 9.99 -12.15
CA ALA A 89 4.26 11.00 -11.43
C ALA A 89 4.14 12.29 -12.24
N PRO A 90 3.84 13.43 -11.60
CA PRO A 90 3.81 14.69 -12.32
C PRO A 90 5.13 14.85 -13.11
N GLU A 91 5.13 15.50 -14.27
CA GLU A 91 6.40 15.78 -14.95
C GLU A 91 7.26 16.68 -14.06
N PRO A 92 8.56 16.40 -13.88
CA PRO A 92 9.42 17.21 -13.02
C PRO A 92 9.38 18.67 -13.42
N ASP A 93 9.00 19.53 -12.50
CA ASP A 93 9.08 20.97 -12.68
C ASP A 93 10.53 21.34 -13.02
N ILE A 94 10.71 21.97 -14.18
CA ILE A 94 12.00 22.47 -14.66
C ILE A 94 12.05 23.97 -14.41
N ILE A 95 13.02 24.40 -13.63
CA ILE A 95 13.28 25.81 -13.35
C ILE A 95 14.60 26.26 -13.97
N GLY A 96 14.64 27.49 -14.48
CA GLY A 96 15.89 28.14 -14.86
C GLY A 96 16.62 28.65 -13.62
N LEU A 97 17.92 28.39 -13.53
CA LEU A 97 18.76 28.89 -12.45
C LEU A 97 19.59 30.08 -12.92
N ASN A 98 19.74 31.07 -12.04
CA ASN A 98 20.66 32.18 -12.25
C ASN A 98 22.09 31.66 -12.10
N PHE A 99 22.91 31.88 -13.12
CA PHE A 99 24.31 31.47 -13.12
C PHE A 99 25.21 32.61 -13.61
N PHE A 100 26.40 32.69 -13.04
CA PHE A 100 27.35 33.78 -13.24
C PHE A 100 28.72 33.22 -13.63
N PRO A 101 29.28 33.64 -14.77
CA PRO A 101 30.66 33.30 -15.10
C PRO A 101 31.65 34.07 -14.23
N VAL A 102 32.65 33.40 -13.68
CA VAL A 102 33.69 33.99 -12.83
C VAL A 102 35.07 33.62 -13.36
N ARG A 103 35.91 34.64 -13.53
CA ARG A 103 37.33 34.51 -13.90
C ARG A 103 38.20 34.60 -12.65
N VAL A 104 39.03 33.59 -12.42
CA VAL A 104 40.01 33.60 -11.32
C VAL A 104 40.98 34.77 -11.51
N GLY A 105 41.23 35.53 -10.44
CA GLY A 105 42.11 36.71 -10.48
C GLY A 105 41.46 38.03 -10.91
N THR A 106 40.16 38.05 -11.28
CA THR A 106 39.44 39.32 -11.50
C THR A 106 38.95 39.87 -10.16
N PRO A 107 39.34 41.11 -9.76
CA PRO A 107 38.80 41.73 -8.56
C PRO A 107 37.30 41.97 -8.77
N LEU A 108 36.48 41.43 -7.85
CA LEU A 108 35.05 41.70 -7.75
C LEU A 108 34.84 43.18 -7.40
N THR A 109 34.97 44.05 -8.40
CA THR A 109 34.68 45.47 -8.25
C THR A 109 33.17 45.65 -8.30
N GLY A 110 32.64 46.44 -7.36
CA GLY A 110 31.21 46.59 -7.03
C GLY A 110 30.27 47.08 -8.14
N ALA A 111 30.70 47.08 -9.41
CA ALA A 111 29.84 47.24 -10.57
C ALA A 111 29.09 45.94 -10.95
N MET A 112 29.67 44.75 -10.68
CA MET A 112 28.99 43.46 -10.92
C MET A 112 27.99 43.05 -9.83
N LEU A 113 27.96 43.77 -8.70
CA LEU A 113 27.05 43.54 -7.57
C LEU A 113 25.81 44.46 -7.60
N GLN A 114 25.55 45.16 -8.71
CA GLN A 114 24.40 46.07 -8.85
C GLN A 114 23.13 45.41 -9.43
N GLY A 115 23.01 44.09 -9.34
CA GLY A 115 21.72 43.41 -9.34
C GLY A 115 21.06 43.61 -7.98
N LYS A 116 19.79 44.02 -7.95
CA LYS A 116 19.06 44.43 -6.73
C LYS A 116 18.96 43.32 -5.68
N THR A 117 19.98 43.16 -4.84
CA THR A 117 19.88 42.52 -3.54
C THR A 117 20.79 43.28 -2.59
N GLN A 118 20.18 43.95 -1.61
CA GLN A 118 20.85 44.83 -0.68
C GLN A 118 21.66 43.99 0.31
N LEU A 119 22.95 43.80 0.00
CA LEU A 119 23.91 43.17 0.91
C LEU A 119 24.31 44.21 1.96
N GLN A 120 23.60 44.19 3.10
CA GLN A 120 23.98 44.98 4.26
C GLN A 120 25.15 44.29 4.97
N ILE A 121 26.37 44.66 4.57
CA ILE A 121 27.60 44.30 5.27
C ILE A 121 27.67 45.22 6.50
N ASP A 122 27.18 44.74 7.65
CA ASP A 122 27.45 45.42 8.92
C ASP A 122 28.67 44.76 9.60
N LYS A 123 29.71 45.58 9.76
CA LYS A 123 30.99 45.34 10.47
C LYS A 123 31.97 44.31 9.90
N GLY A 124 32.82 44.80 8.99
CA GLY A 124 34.20 44.34 8.89
C GLY A 124 34.73 44.30 7.46
N SER A 125 35.42 45.36 7.05
CA SER A 125 36.20 45.47 5.81
C SER A 125 36.90 44.16 5.42
N ILE A 126 36.56 43.59 4.26
CA ILE A 126 37.40 42.59 3.60
C ILE A 126 38.45 43.35 2.79
N ALA A 127 39.60 43.60 3.42
CA ALA A 127 40.84 43.86 2.72
C ALA A 127 41.62 42.54 2.68
N ILE A 128 41.85 42.00 1.48
CA ILE A 128 42.78 40.89 1.29
C ILE A 128 43.99 41.46 0.57
N SER A 129 45.07 41.64 1.33
CA SER A 129 46.41 41.76 0.75
C SER A 129 46.89 40.35 0.39
N VAL A 130 47.36 40.16 -0.84
CA VAL A 130 48.19 39.00 -1.19
C VAL A 130 49.57 39.56 -1.52
N ASP A 131 50.54 39.23 -0.67
CA ASP A 131 51.95 39.33 -1.02
C ASP A 131 52.19 38.42 -2.23
N GLN A 132 52.68 39.03 -3.32
CA GLN A 132 53.19 38.31 -4.48
C GLN A 132 54.29 37.35 -4.00
N SER A 133 53.97 36.06 -4.00
CA SER A 133 54.97 35.00 -4.07
C SER A 133 54.71 34.21 -5.34
N ASP A 134 55.78 34.08 -6.11
CA ASP A 134 55.81 33.60 -7.49
C ASP A 134 55.13 32.24 -7.68
N THR A 135 53.97 32.25 -8.34
CA THR A 135 53.50 31.12 -9.14
C THR A 135 53.00 31.66 -10.47
N THR A 136 53.63 31.19 -11.54
CA THR A 136 53.25 31.44 -12.94
C THR A 136 51.74 31.22 -13.14
N PRO A 137 50.99 32.18 -13.71
CA PRO A 137 49.57 32.00 -13.97
C PRO A 137 49.38 30.85 -14.97
N THR A 138 48.73 29.79 -14.51
CA THR A 138 48.18 28.70 -15.32
C THR A 138 47.03 29.21 -16.19
N PRO A 139 46.63 28.47 -17.25
CA PRO A 139 45.59 28.90 -18.19
C PRO A 139 44.35 29.38 -17.45
N GLU A 140 43.83 30.55 -17.85
CA GLU A 140 42.73 31.30 -17.23
C GLU A 140 41.66 30.37 -16.61
N GLU A 141 41.72 30.15 -15.29
CA GLU A 141 40.71 29.32 -14.61
C GLU A 141 39.37 30.07 -14.61
N TYR A 142 38.35 29.39 -15.13
CA TYR A 142 37.01 29.91 -15.30
C TYR A 142 36.01 28.92 -14.69
N PHE A 143 35.07 29.45 -13.91
CA PHE A 143 34.02 28.64 -13.30
C PHE A 143 32.68 29.37 -13.39
N TYR A 144 31.60 28.60 -13.26
CA TYR A 144 30.26 29.14 -13.15
C TYR A 144 29.76 29.03 -11.73
N LEU A 145 29.24 30.13 -11.19
CA LEU A 145 28.60 30.20 -9.89
C LEU A 145 27.09 30.22 -10.06
N ILE A 146 26.38 29.40 -9.30
CA ILE A 146 24.91 29.37 -9.24
C ILE A 146 24.49 29.78 -7.84
N ASP A 147 23.52 30.68 -7.75
CA ASP A 147 22.90 31.09 -6.48
C ASP A 147 21.62 30.26 -6.24
N LEU A 148 21.56 29.56 -5.11
CA LEU A 148 20.44 28.73 -4.69
C LEU A 148 19.68 29.32 -3.50
N ARG A 149 19.99 30.53 -3.04
CA ARG A 149 19.37 31.08 -1.81
C ARG A 149 17.87 31.34 -1.90
N GLU A 150 17.37 31.53 -3.12
CA GLU A 150 15.93 31.69 -3.38
C GLU A 150 15.24 30.34 -3.66
N GLN A 151 15.96 29.22 -3.53
CA GLN A 151 15.50 27.89 -3.90
C GLN A 151 15.16 27.04 -2.67
N ASP A 152 13.87 26.98 -2.34
CA ASP A 152 13.37 26.23 -1.18
C ASP A 152 13.15 24.73 -1.46
N GLN A 153 13.07 24.33 -2.74
CA GLN A 153 12.78 22.96 -3.14
C GLN A 153 14.03 22.18 -3.52
N ALA A 154 14.11 20.93 -3.06
CA ALA A 154 15.27 20.06 -3.30
C ALA A 154 15.46 19.77 -4.80
N LEU A 155 16.64 20.08 -5.32
CA LEU A 155 16.99 19.84 -6.71
C LEU A 155 17.37 18.37 -6.96
N LYS A 156 16.85 17.79 -8.05
CA LYS A 156 17.13 16.42 -8.48
C LYS A 156 18.30 16.36 -9.47
N ASN A 157 18.19 17.09 -10.58
CA ASN A 157 19.23 17.17 -11.61
C ASN A 157 19.52 18.63 -12.00
N LEU A 158 20.71 18.88 -12.52
CA LEU A 158 21.02 20.08 -13.30
C LEU A 158 21.14 19.71 -14.78
N GLU A 159 20.57 20.52 -15.65
CA GLU A 159 20.73 20.44 -17.10
C GLU A 159 21.49 21.67 -17.57
N LEU A 160 22.60 21.46 -18.28
CA LEU A 160 23.49 22.52 -18.74
C LEU A 160 23.37 22.66 -20.25
N SER A 161 23.18 23.87 -20.75
CA SER A 161 23.20 24.15 -22.19
C SER A 161 24.46 24.91 -22.54
N TRP A 162 25.09 24.55 -23.65
CA TRP A 162 26.25 25.24 -24.20
C TRP A 162 26.20 25.22 -25.74
N PRO A 163 26.83 26.19 -26.42
CA PRO A 163 26.91 26.21 -27.89
C PRO A 163 27.76 25.05 -28.39
N SER A 164 27.26 24.39 -29.43
CA SER A 164 27.91 23.25 -30.08
C SER A 164 28.16 23.58 -31.55
N ASP A 165 29.17 24.39 -31.84
CA ASP A 165 29.55 24.70 -33.22
C ASP A 165 31.07 24.85 -33.34
N PRO A 166 31.78 24.05 -34.17
CA PRO A 166 31.43 22.78 -34.81
C PRO A 166 32.34 21.67 -34.29
N SER A 167 31.91 20.90 -33.29
CA SER A 167 32.59 19.65 -32.91
C SER A 167 31.71 18.79 -32.01
N SER A 168 31.84 17.48 -32.17
CA SER A 168 31.52 16.52 -31.12
C SER A 168 32.30 16.88 -29.84
N GLN A 169 31.61 17.17 -28.75
CA GLN A 169 32.21 17.58 -27.48
C GLN A 169 32.02 16.52 -26.40
N TYR A 170 33.07 16.33 -25.62
CA TYR A 170 33.13 15.45 -24.45
C TYR A 170 33.73 16.26 -23.32
N LEU A 171 32.89 16.70 -22.39
CA LEU A 171 33.25 17.68 -21.36
C LEU A 171 33.20 17.02 -19.98
N ALA A 172 34.37 16.88 -19.35
CA ALA A 172 34.40 16.55 -17.93
C ALA A 172 33.87 17.73 -17.13
N VAL A 173 32.94 17.49 -16.22
CA VAL A 173 32.33 18.53 -15.39
C VAL A 173 32.49 18.18 -13.91
N GLN A 174 32.86 19.17 -13.11
CA GLN A 174 32.93 19.08 -11.66
C GLN A 174 31.94 20.06 -11.05
N LEU A 175 31.15 19.56 -10.10
CA LEU A 175 30.19 20.33 -9.33
C LEU A 175 30.60 20.32 -7.85
N SER A 176 30.74 21.51 -7.28
CA SER A 176 30.99 21.71 -5.86
C SER A 176 29.91 22.61 -5.26
N GLY A 177 29.68 22.51 -3.95
CA GLY A 177 28.69 23.28 -3.21
C GLY A 177 29.32 24.02 -2.04
N SER A 178 28.77 25.19 -1.69
CA SER A 178 29.21 26.01 -0.57
C SER A 178 28.02 26.73 0.06
N GLN A 179 28.12 27.05 1.35
CA GLN A 179 27.20 27.95 2.06
C GLN A 179 27.74 29.38 2.16
N ASP A 180 29.05 29.58 1.97
CA ASP A 180 29.74 30.84 2.29
C ASP A 180 30.69 31.35 1.20
N LEU A 181 30.69 30.72 0.02
CA LEU A 181 31.57 30.98 -1.12
C LEU A 181 33.06 30.73 -0.89
N SER A 182 33.47 30.34 0.32
CA SER A 182 34.87 30.13 0.71
C SER A 182 35.20 28.66 0.94
N HIS A 183 34.28 27.90 1.54
CA HIS A 183 34.42 26.47 1.81
C HIS A 183 33.61 25.66 0.78
N TRP A 184 34.31 25.05 -0.16
CA TRP A 184 33.72 24.27 -1.24
C TRP A 184 33.81 22.77 -0.96
N GLN A 185 32.69 22.08 -1.08
CA GLN A 185 32.59 20.62 -0.93
C GLN A 185 32.18 19.97 -2.24
N HIS A 186 32.73 18.79 -2.51
CA HIS A 186 32.41 18.06 -3.72
C HIS A 186 30.97 17.54 -3.72
N VAL A 187 30.20 17.88 -4.75
CA VAL A 187 28.81 17.42 -4.92
C VAL A 187 28.77 16.25 -5.91
N ALA A 188 29.23 16.49 -7.14
CA ALA A 188 29.21 15.53 -8.23
C ALA A 188 30.36 15.74 -9.21
N ARG A 189 30.75 14.67 -9.90
CA ARG A 189 31.62 14.71 -11.09
C ARG A 189 30.96 13.85 -12.14
N ASP A 190 30.85 14.39 -13.35
CA ASP A 190 30.23 13.67 -14.45
C ASP A 190 30.88 14.08 -15.79
N THR A 191 30.33 13.59 -16.89
CA THR A 191 30.75 13.95 -18.24
C THR A 191 29.54 14.30 -19.09
N LEU A 192 29.58 15.49 -19.68
CA LEU A 192 28.62 15.95 -20.66
C LEU A 192 29.08 15.59 -22.06
N VAL A 193 28.15 15.20 -22.91
CA VAL A 193 28.43 14.69 -24.24
C VAL A 193 27.47 15.32 -25.22
N GLN A 194 28.01 15.89 -26.29
CA GLN A 194 27.22 16.24 -27.46
C GLN A 194 27.96 15.74 -28.70
N LEU A 195 27.42 14.73 -29.38
CA LEU A 195 28.01 14.16 -30.59
C LEU A 195 27.04 14.30 -31.75
N GLU A 196 27.56 14.71 -32.90
CA GLU A 196 26.79 14.80 -34.15
C GLU A 196 27.57 14.07 -35.25
N LYS A 197 26.91 13.14 -35.94
CA LYS A 197 27.48 12.40 -37.07
C LYS A 197 26.40 12.19 -38.14
N GLY A 198 26.44 13.01 -39.19
CA GLY A 198 25.37 13.05 -40.19
C GLY A 198 24.06 13.49 -39.52
N ASP A 199 22.99 12.71 -39.68
CA ASP A 199 21.68 12.98 -39.06
C ASP A 199 21.55 12.45 -37.62
N ALA A 200 22.55 11.72 -37.12
CA ALA A 200 22.53 11.17 -35.77
C ALA A 200 23.09 12.16 -34.74
N ARG A 201 22.33 12.44 -33.69
CA ARG A 201 22.71 13.30 -32.56
C ARG A 201 22.59 12.55 -31.24
N LEU A 202 23.63 12.63 -30.41
CA LEU A 202 23.62 12.18 -29.02
C LEU A 202 23.85 13.39 -28.12
N LEU A 203 22.93 13.65 -27.19
CA LEU A 203 23.06 14.70 -26.19
C LEU A 203 22.91 14.09 -24.79
N ARG A 204 23.90 14.31 -23.95
CA ARG A 204 23.85 14.07 -22.50
C ARG A 204 24.37 15.32 -21.81
N ASN A 205 23.45 16.11 -21.31
CA ASN A 205 23.72 17.43 -20.75
C ASN A 205 23.25 17.57 -19.29
N SER A 206 22.97 16.45 -18.63
CA SER A 206 22.43 16.41 -17.27
C SER A 206 23.42 15.87 -16.24
N LEU A 207 23.43 16.46 -15.06
CA LEU A 207 24.12 16.01 -13.85
C LEU A 207 23.12 15.65 -12.76
N GLU A 208 23.25 14.45 -12.18
CA GLU A 208 22.46 14.03 -11.03
C GLU A 208 23.02 14.59 -9.71
N LEU A 209 22.17 15.23 -8.90
CA LEU A 209 22.58 15.83 -7.62
C LEU A 209 22.45 14.88 -6.43
N ARG A 210 21.66 13.81 -6.56
CA ARG A 210 21.43 12.77 -5.54
C ARG A 210 21.11 13.33 -4.14
N GLY A 211 20.37 14.43 -4.08
CA GLY A 211 19.95 15.08 -2.83
C GLY A 211 21.08 15.79 -2.07
N LYS A 212 22.30 15.90 -2.61
CA LYS A 212 23.41 16.58 -1.94
C LYS A 212 23.31 18.10 -2.00
N ALA A 213 22.76 18.62 -3.09
CA ALA A 213 22.70 20.06 -3.36
C ALA A 213 21.82 20.85 -2.38
N GLN A 214 20.84 20.20 -1.74
CA GLN A 214 19.89 20.84 -0.82
C GLN A 214 20.52 21.47 0.44
N HIS A 215 21.82 21.24 0.69
CA HIS A 215 22.54 21.74 1.86
C HIS A 215 23.44 22.93 1.54
N TYR A 216 23.41 23.47 0.31
CA TYR A 216 24.31 24.53 -0.13
C TYR A 216 23.53 25.71 -0.70
N ASP A 217 23.98 26.91 -0.35
CA ASP A 217 23.44 28.18 -0.86
C ASP A 217 24.01 28.52 -2.24
N PHE A 218 25.16 27.94 -2.59
CA PHE A 218 25.87 28.21 -3.83
C PHE A 218 26.41 26.92 -4.45
N LEU A 219 26.33 26.81 -5.78
CA LEU A 219 27.02 25.76 -6.53
C LEU A 219 28.08 26.35 -7.45
N ARG A 220 29.18 25.61 -7.64
CA ARG A 220 30.27 25.93 -8.55
C ARG A 220 30.40 24.82 -9.58
N ILE A 221 30.31 25.18 -10.85
CA ILE A 221 30.56 24.29 -12.00
C ILE A 221 31.91 24.65 -12.61
N GLU A 222 32.75 23.63 -12.78
CA GLU A 222 34.05 23.72 -13.42
C GLU A 222 34.14 22.69 -14.55
N PHE A 223 34.84 23.05 -15.62
CA PHE A 223 35.17 22.17 -16.75
C PHE A 223 36.68 21.94 -16.79
N PRO A 224 37.22 20.99 -16.00
CA PRO A 224 38.65 20.75 -15.95
C PRO A 224 39.12 20.36 -17.36
N ASN A 225 40.07 21.12 -17.90
CA ASN A 225 40.64 21.00 -19.25
C ASN A 225 39.81 21.60 -20.40
N ASN A 226 38.66 22.23 -20.13
CA ASN A 226 37.87 22.92 -21.16
C ASN A 226 37.38 24.29 -20.63
N PRO A 227 38.29 25.21 -20.23
CA PRO A 227 37.92 26.52 -19.67
C PRO A 227 37.17 27.44 -20.65
N GLU A 228 37.22 27.15 -21.94
CA GLU A 228 36.52 27.87 -23.02
C GLU A 228 35.02 27.58 -23.11
N VAL A 229 34.51 26.60 -22.35
CA VAL A 229 33.09 26.23 -22.38
C VAL A 229 32.23 27.39 -21.90
N ALA A 230 31.38 27.88 -22.80
CA ALA A 230 30.41 28.93 -22.50
C ALA A 230 29.02 28.33 -22.22
N LEU A 231 28.57 28.31 -20.97
CA LEU A 231 27.19 27.95 -20.64
C LEU A 231 26.22 29.03 -21.12
N THR A 232 25.15 28.61 -21.79
CA THR A 232 24.04 29.46 -22.25
C THR A 232 22.81 29.34 -21.38
N ALA A 233 22.62 28.20 -20.71
CA ALA A 233 21.57 28.02 -19.72
C ALA A 233 21.99 27.00 -18.66
N VAL A 234 21.46 27.19 -17.46
CA VAL A 234 21.44 26.19 -16.40
C VAL A 234 20.00 26.02 -15.97
N GLN A 235 19.49 24.81 -16.08
CA GLN A 235 18.16 24.44 -15.62
C GLN A 235 18.28 23.38 -14.52
N ALA A 236 17.28 23.30 -13.67
CA ALA A 236 17.21 22.27 -12.65
C ALA A 236 15.83 21.62 -12.65
N SER A 237 15.81 20.29 -12.50
CA SER A 237 14.58 19.56 -12.23
C SER A 237 14.38 19.43 -10.73
N LEU A 238 13.17 19.70 -10.27
CA LEU A 238 12.81 19.58 -8.85
C LEU A 238 12.57 18.13 -8.46
N THR A 239 12.87 17.81 -7.20
CA THR A 239 12.53 16.52 -6.61
C THR A 239 11.04 16.49 -6.39
N GLN A 240 10.36 15.59 -7.08
CA GLN A 240 8.93 15.41 -6.92
C GLN A 240 8.57 14.36 -5.89
N PRO A 241 7.37 14.48 -5.30
CA PRO A 241 6.78 13.37 -4.57
C PRO A 241 6.70 12.15 -5.50
N ALA A 242 6.97 10.98 -4.95
CA ALA A 242 6.88 9.73 -5.69
C ALA A 242 5.45 9.54 -6.23
N ALA A 243 5.34 8.89 -7.39
CA ALA A 243 4.08 8.39 -7.92
C ALA A 243 3.30 7.68 -6.81
N THR A 244 2.07 8.13 -6.55
CA THR A 244 1.24 7.54 -5.50
C THR A 244 0.42 6.42 -6.12
N VAL A 245 0.47 5.24 -5.50
CA VAL A 245 -0.43 4.15 -5.90
C VAL A 245 -1.81 4.48 -5.35
N PRO A 246 -2.88 4.49 -6.18
CA PRO A 246 -4.23 4.69 -5.69
C PRO A 246 -4.52 3.73 -4.53
N GLU A 247 -5.05 4.25 -3.42
CA GLU A 247 -5.33 3.49 -2.21
C GLU A 247 -6.84 3.29 -2.03
N LEU A 248 -7.20 2.06 -1.67
CA LEU A 248 -8.47 1.70 -1.09
C LEU A 248 -8.39 1.88 0.43
N SER A 249 -9.20 2.79 0.96
CA SER A 249 -9.26 3.07 2.40
C SER A 249 -10.66 2.85 2.95
N TRP A 250 -10.76 2.29 4.15
CA TRP A 250 -12.02 2.16 4.87
C TRP A 250 -11.81 2.30 6.37
N SER A 251 -12.78 2.94 7.02
CA SER A 251 -12.74 3.18 8.46
C SER A 251 -13.49 2.10 9.24
N LEU A 252 -13.02 1.85 10.45
CA LEU A 252 -13.63 0.97 11.42
C LEU A 252 -13.77 1.71 12.74
N ALA A 253 -15.02 1.86 13.19
CA ALA A 253 -15.32 2.47 14.49
C ALA A 253 -14.97 1.51 15.62
N GLY A 254 -14.36 2.05 16.68
CA GLY A 254 -13.97 1.28 17.86
C GLY A 254 -15.09 1.27 18.90
N ALA A 255 -15.22 0.14 19.60
CA ALA A 255 -15.97 0.07 20.84
C ALA A 255 -14.99 0.32 22.01
N LEU A 256 -15.44 1.05 23.03
CA LEU A 256 -14.65 1.22 24.24
C LEU A 256 -14.40 -0.15 24.88
N SER A 257 -13.14 -0.45 25.20
CA SER A 257 -12.80 -1.74 25.83
C SER A 257 -13.29 -1.79 27.28
N GLU A 258 -13.76 -2.94 27.73
CA GLU A 258 -14.04 -3.18 29.16
C GLU A 258 -12.76 -3.15 30.01
N GLN A 259 -11.62 -3.49 29.41
CA GLN A 259 -10.31 -3.48 30.07
C GLN A 259 -9.55 -2.21 29.71
N GLN A 260 -9.36 -1.32 30.68
CA GLN A 260 -8.64 -0.06 30.53
C GLN A 260 -7.21 -0.12 31.11
N ASP A 261 -6.70 -1.32 31.39
CA ASP A 261 -5.28 -1.55 31.63
C ASP A 261 -4.58 -1.88 30.31
N SER A 262 -3.29 -1.51 30.21
CA SER A 262 -2.52 -1.88 29.02
C SER A 262 -2.35 -3.39 28.91
N VAL A 263 -2.51 -3.92 27.70
CA VAL A 263 -2.18 -5.29 27.34
C VAL A 263 -0.74 -5.65 27.67
N SER A 264 0.17 -4.67 27.55
CA SER A 264 1.55 -4.87 27.93
C SER A 264 1.70 -4.62 29.43
N ASN A 265 2.00 -5.69 30.17
CA ASN A 265 2.29 -5.66 31.60
C ASN A 265 3.24 -4.49 31.94
N ASN A 266 2.93 -3.75 33.02
CA ASN A 266 3.70 -2.63 33.59
C ASN A 266 3.49 -1.22 33.01
N LEU A 267 2.48 -0.99 32.16
CA LEU A 267 2.24 0.34 31.59
C LEU A 267 1.11 1.15 32.25
N GLY A 268 0.44 0.57 33.26
CA GLY A 268 -0.62 1.25 34.00
C GLY A 268 -1.92 1.43 33.19
N PRO A 269 -2.83 2.30 33.66
CA PRO A 269 -4.11 2.55 33.01
C PRO A 269 -3.90 3.29 31.69
N VAL A 270 -4.77 2.99 30.72
CA VAL A 270 -4.80 3.54 29.36
C VAL A 270 -6.24 3.88 28.97
N SER A 271 -6.40 4.60 27.86
CA SER A 271 -7.70 4.67 27.17
C SER A 271 -7.67 3.70 26.01
N ALA A 272 -8.49 2.65 26.08
CA ALA A 272 -8.45 1.54 25.14
C ALA A 272 -9.78 1.33 24.40
N TRP A 273 -9.66 1.09 23.10
CA TRP A 273 -10.76 0.72 22.20
C TRP A 273 -10.42 -0.56 21.45
N GLU A 274 -11.44 -1.38 21.23
CA GLU A 274 -11.35 -2.63 20.49
C GLU A 274 -12.21 -2.58 19.23
N TYR A 275 -11.72 -3.24 18.18
CA TYR A 275 -12.28 -3.17 16.85
C TYR A 275 -12.37 -4.58 16.28
N VAL A 276 -13.51 -4.89 15.66
CA VAL A 276 -13.75 -6.17 14.99
C VAL A 276 -14.06 -5.89 13.53
N ARG A 277 -13.24 -6.45 12.64
CA ARG A 277 -13.51 -6.41 11.20
C ARG A 277 -14.01 -7.76 10.71
N GLU A 278 -14.92 -7.70 9.76
CA GLU A 278 -15.53 -8.88 9.16
C GLU A 278 -14.85 -9.30 7.85
N ASP A 279 -14.01 -8.45 7.30
CA ASP A 279 -13.32 -8.68 6.04
C ASP A 279 -11.91 -9.28 6.26
N LYS A 280 -11.39 -9.96 5.23
CA LYS A 280 -10.06 -10.59 5.25
C LYS A 280 -9.02 -9.85 4.42
N ALA A 281 -9.21 -8.56 4.15
CA ALA A 281 -8.24 -7.79 3.36
C ALA A 281 -6.87 -7.75 4.07
N PRO A 282 -5.77 -7.99 3.37
CA PRO A 282 -4.44 -7.91 3.96
C PRO A 282 -4.13 -6.46 4.32
N ILE A 283 -3.74 -6.18 5.56
CA ILE A 283 -3.38 -4.84 6.03
C ILE A 283 -1.89 -4.63 5.88
N GLN A 284 -1.51 -3.49 5.31
CA GLN A 284 -0.11 -3.05 5.21
C GLN A 284 0.09 -1.65 5.77
N GLN A 285 -0.96 -0.84 5.82
CA GLN A 285 -0.93 0.51 6.35
C GLN A 285 -2.18 0.81 7.16
N LEU A 286 -2.01 1.65 8.18
CA LEU A 286 -3.07 2.03 9.10
C LEU A 286 -2.88 3.48 9.54
N SER A 287 -3.95 4.26 9.55
CA SER A 287 -4.00 5.55 10.25
C SER A 287 -5.10 5.54 11.31
N LEU A 288 -5.04 6.52 12.21
CA LEU A 288 -6.04 6.73 13.25
C LEU A 288 -6.68 8.08 13.01
N ASP A 289 -8.01 8.08 12.93
CA ASP A 289 -8.81 9.29 12.94
C ASP A 289 -9.28 9.53 14.37
N LEU A 290 -8.78 10.63 14.96
CA LEU A 290 -9.11 11.07 16.31
C LEU A 290 -10.15 12.20 16.31
N GLY A 291 -10.76 12.51 15.16
CA GLY A 291 -11.70 13.62 14.99
C GLY A 291 -11.07 14.96 15.39
N GLU A 292 -11.85 15.80 16.07
CA GLU A 292 -11.44 17.14 16.52
C GLU A 292 -10.85 17.15 17.94
N VAL A 293 -10.20 16.06 18.36
CA VAL A 293 -9.57 15.95 19.68
C VAL A 293 -8.06 16.13 19.55
N ALA A 294 -7.54 17.17 20.21
CA ALA A 294 -6.10 17.42 20.24
C ALA A 294 -5.37 16.29 20.98
N TYR A 295 -4.34 15.74 20.34
CA TYR A 295 -3.57 14.62 20.86
C TYR A 295 -2.10 14.74 20.46
N GLY A 296 -1.19 14.28 21.32
CA GLY A 296 0.26 14.44 21.13
C GLY A 296 1.06 13.51 22.03
N ASP A 297 0.65 12.25 22.14
CA ASP A 297 1.25 11.27 23.04
C ASP A 297 1.40 9.89 22.33
N SER A 298 1.80 8.88 23.07
CA SER A 298 2.09 7.54 22.58
C SER A 298 0.83 6.72 22.30
N VAL A 299 0.78 6.18 21.09
CA VAL A 299 -0.20 5.19 20.64
C VAL A 299 0.44 3.81 20.64
N ARG A 300 -0.34 2.81 21.05
CA ARG A 300 0.00 1.40 20.86
C ARG A 300 -1.12 0.69 20.11
N LEU A 301 -0.72 -0.07 19.10
CA LEU A 301 -1.63 -0.89 18.29
C LEU A 301 -1.32 -2.36 18.50
N TYR A 302 -2.37 -3.12 18.73
CA TYR A 302 -2.32 -4.57 18.84
C TYR A 302 -3.35 -5.20 17.92
N SER A 303 -3.09 -6.44 17.54
CA SER A 303 -4.11 -7.26 16.86
C SER A 303 -4.00 -8.71 17.31
N ARG A 304 -5.07 -9.48 17.10
CA ARG A 304 -5.08 -10.92 17.37
C ARG A 304 -5.93 -11.65 16.33
N GLN A 305 -5.61 -12.93 16.15
CA GLN A 305 -6.26 -13.76 15.13
C GLN A 305 -7.62 -14.30 15.58
N THR A 306 -7.84 -14.43 16.89
CA THR A 306 -9.03 -15.04 17.51
C THR A 306 -9.40 -14.32 18.80
N ALA A 307 -10.67 -14.32 19.18
CA ALA A 307 -11.18 -13.65 20.38
C ALA A 307 -10.54 -14.11 21.69
N GLN A 308 -10.10 -15.36 21.78
CA GLN A 308 -9.39 -15.88 22.96
C GLN A 308 -7.87 -15.89 22.80
N GLY A 309 -7.35 -15.35 21.70
CA GLY A 309 -5.92 -15.33 21.43
C GLY A 309 -5.21 -14.19 22.14
N ASP A 310 -3.90 -14.33 22.31
CA ASP A 310 -3.07 -13.26 22.85
C ASP A 310 -2.95 -12.09 21.88
N TRP A 311 -3.01 -10.88 22.42
CA TRP A 311 -2.75 -9.65 21.68
C TRP A 311 -1.31 -9.62 21.19
N ARG A 312 -1.13 -9.41 19.89
CA ARG A 312 0.17 -9.25 19.24
C ARG A 312 0.43 -7.78 19.00
N TRP A 313 1.60 -7.32 19.42
CA TRP A 313 2.05 -5.97 19.17
C TRP A 313 2.22 -5.71 17.65
N ARG A 314 1.70 -4.58 17.17
CA ARG A 314 1.77 -4.15 15.76
C ARG A 314 2.52 -2.84 15.58
N TYR A 315 2.31 -1.88 16.49
CA TYR A 315 2.95 -0.58 16.43
C TYR A 315 3.03 0.07 17.80
N ARG A 316 4.06 0.89 18.01
CA ARG A 316 4.20 1.81 19.14
C ARG A 316 4.97 3.04 18.67
N GLY A 317 4.43 4.22 18.93
CA GLY A 317 5.08 5.47 18.59
C GLY A 317 4.26 6.66 19.06
N VAL A 318 4.78 7.87 18.82
CA VAL A 318 4.05 9.11 19.08
C VAL A 318 3.05 9.34 17.95
N TRP A 319 1.86 9.80 18.31
CA TRP A 319 0.82 10.24 17.37
C TRP A 319 0.43 11.67 17.72
N PHE A 320 0.23 12.49 16.71
CA PHE A 320 -0.25 13.85 16.86
C PHE A 320 -1.56 14.04 16.10
N ASN A 321 -2.44 14.84 16.68
CA ASN A 321 -3.61 15.44 16.06
C ASN A 321 -3.73 16.86 16.63
N ALA A 322 -3.44 17.87 15.83
CA ALA A 322 -3.38 19.24 16.30
C ALA A 322 -3.93 20.20 15.25
N LYS A 323 -4.64 21.22 15.71
CA LYS A 323 -5.13 22.27 14.82
C LYS A 323 -4.01 23.27 14.52
N VAL A 324 -3.66 23.43 13.25
CA VAL A 324 -2.65 24.39 12.76
C VAL A 324 -3.37 25.38 11.85
N GLY A 325 -3.60 26.59 12.37
CA GLY A 325 -4.50 27.55 11.71
C GLY A 325 -5.95 27.07 11.77
N ASP A 326 -6.60 26.95 10.61
CA ASP A 326 -7.97 26.44 10.49
C ASP A 326 -8.06 24.95 10.18
N GLU A 327 -6.92 24.29 9.91
CA GLU A 327 -6.87 22.89 9.52
C GLU A 327 -6.35 21.98 10.65
N TRP A 328 -6.89 20.76 10.71
CA TRP A 328 -6.35 19.71 11.58
C TRP A 328 -5.20 19.00 10.85
N GLN A 329 -4.04 18.97 11.50
CA GLN A 329 -2.89 18.18 11.07
C GLN A 329 -2.75 16.96 11.96
N GLN A 330 -2.60 15.80 11.32
CA GLN A 330 -2.49 14.51 12.01
C GLN A 330 -1.30 13.69 11.50
N SER A 331 -0.88 12.72 12.30
CA SER A 331 0.15 11.76 11.90
C SER A 331 -0.26 10.98 10.65
N LYS A 332 0.72 10.74 9.78
CA LYS A 332 0.53 9.91 8.58
C LYS A 332 0.27 8.45 8.94
N ALA A 333 -0.28 7.70 7.97
CA ALA A 333 -0.42 6.26 8.10
C ALA A 333 0.92 5.57 8.42
N VAL A 334 0.86 4.58 9.29
CA VAL A 334 2.02 3.77 9.69
C VAL A 334 2.04 2.47 8.90
N ASN A 335 3.25 2.06 8.48
CA ASN A 335 3.45 0.78 7.81
C ASN A 335 3.48 -0.35 8.84
N LEU A 336 2.74 -1.43 8.55
CA LEU A 336 2.62 -2.61 9.38
C LEU A 336 3.12 -3.84 8.63
N SER A 337 3.54 -4.88 9.37
CA SER A 337 3.76 -6.19 8.76
C SER A 337 2.43 -6.75 8.23
N ARG A 338 2.44 -7.26 7.00
CA ARG A 338 1.25 -7.81 6.32
C ARG A 338 0.54 -8.83 7.21
N ASN A 339 -0.75 -8.61 7.48
CA ASN A 339 -1.58 -9.51 8.29
C ASN A 339 -3.07 -9.38 7.94
N THR A 340 -3.90 -10.30 8.42
CA THR A 340 -5.36 -10.35 8.20
C THR A 340 -6.10 -10.57 9.53
N ASP A 341 -5.54 -10.07 10.63
CA ASP A 341 -6.11 -10.27 11.95
C ASP A 341 -7.48 -9.57 12.05
N PRO A 342 -8.55 -10.25 12.52
CA PRO A 342 -9.90 -9.69 12.59
C PRO A 342 -10.11 -8.76 13.79
N GLU A 343 -9.28 -8.87 14.84
CA GLU A 343 -9.46 -8.12 16.07
C GLU A 343 -8.28 -7.22 16.33
N TRP A 344 -8.57 -5.96 16.63
CA TRP A 344 -7.59 -4.91 16.84
C TRP A 344 -7.89 -4.17 18.14
N ARG A 345 -6.83 -3.64 18.76
CA ARG A 345 -6.92 -2.79 19.94
C ARG A 345 -6.01 -1.60 19.79
N VAL A 346 -6.56 -0.43 20.10
CA VAL A 346 -5.84 0.85 20.17
C VAL A 346 -5.76 1.23 21.63
N GLU A 347 -4.56 1.53 22.12
CA GLU A 347 -4.33 2.10 23.44
C GLU A 347 -3.73 3.50 23.29
N LEU A 348 -4.40 4.47 23.89
CA LEU A 348 -3.98 5.87 24.02
C LEU A 348 -3.65 6.18 25.48
N ALA A 349 -3.21 7.42 25.73
CA ALA A 349 -3.03 7.95 27.08
C ALA A 349 -4.35 7.89 27.87
N SER A 350 -4.28 7.63 29.18
CA SER A 350 -5.45 7.53 30.05
C SER A 350 -6.27 8.83 30.11
N GLY A 351 -7.59 8.72 30.30
CA GLY A 351 -8.49 9.87 30.50
C GLY A 351 -9.18 10.38 29.22
N LEU A 352 -9.04 9.66 28.10
CA LEU A 352 -9.64 10.00 26.81
C LEU A 352 -10.93 9.24 26.52
N GLN A 353 -11.36 8.32 27.39
CA GLN A 353 -12.50 7.41 27.15
C GLN A 353 -13.82 8.15 26.86
N ASP A 354 -14.07 9.26 27.56
CA ASP A 354 -15.32 10.04 27.47
C ASP A 354 -15.24 11.19 26.45
N GLN A 355 -14.05 11.46 25.90
CA GLN A 355 -13.78 12.62 25.05
C GLN A 355 -13.60 12.25 23.58
N LEU A 356 -13.32 10.98 23.30
CA LEU A 356 -12.86 10.51 22.00
C LEU A 356 -13.49 9.16 21.64
N THR A 357 -13.84 9.00 20.37
CA THR A 357 -14.17 7.69 19.78
C THR A 357 -13.29 7.51 18.55
N PRO A 358 -12.08 6.94 18.72
CA PRO A 358 -11.11 6.87 17.63
C PRO A 358 -11.55 5.83 16.61
N SER A 359 -11.40 6.13 15.33
CA SER A 359 -11.58 5.15 14.25
C SER A 359 -10.24 4.72 13.67
N ILE A 360 -10.13 3.43 13.36
CA ILE A 360 -9.00 2.91 12.60
C ILE A 360 -9.33 3.08 11.12
N VAL A 361 -8.43 3.68 10.35
CA VAL A 361 -8.52 3.69 8.89
C VAL A 361 -7.47 2.73 8.34
N PHE A 362 -7.94 1.67 7.68
CA PHE A 362 -7.07 0.71 7.01
C PHE A 362 -6.81 1.19 5.59
N HIS A 363 -5.56 1.06 5.15
CA HIS A 363 -5.14 1.40 3.80
C HIS A 363 -4.62 0.15 3.10
N HIS A 364 -5.10 -0.07 1.87
CA HIS A 364 -4.68 -1.14 1.00
C HIS A 364 -4.53 -0.61 -0.43
N PRO A 365 -3.53 -1.05 -1.21
CA PRO A 365 -3.46 -0.67 -2.62
C PRO A 365 -4.77 -0.99 -3.36
N GLN A 366 -5.28 -0.05 -4.14
CA GLN A 366 -6.49 -0.24 -4.94
C GLN A 366 -6.28 -1.44 -5.87
N GLN A 367 -7.29 -2.29 -5.97
CA GLN A 367 -7.27 -3.43 -6.87
C GLN A 367 -8.27 -3.25 -8.01
N ILE A 368 -7.85 -3.66 -9.20
CA ILE A 368 -8.62 -3.60 -10.42
C ILE A 368 -8.89 -5.02 -10.90
N LEU A 369 -10.16 -5.34 -11.09
CA LEU A 369 -10.60 -6.55 -11.79
C LEU A 369 -10.66 -6.25 -13.28
N GLN A 370 -10.01 -7.07 -14.10
CA GLN A 370 -10.03 -7.00 -15.55
C GLN A 370 -10.56 -8.30 -16.12
N PHE A 371 -11.44 -8.23 -17.12
CA PHE A 371 -12.00 -9.42 -17.76
C PHE A 371 -12.30 -9.19 -19.24
N ILE A 372 -12.36 -10.29 -19.99
CA ILE A 372 -12.71 -10.30 -21.40
C ILE A 372 -14.16 -10.76 -21.53
N ALA A 373 -15.02 -9.84 -21.96
CA ALA A 373 -16.45 -10.04 -22.15
C ALA A 373 -16.73 -10.88 -23.42
N ASN A 374 -17.71 -11.77 -23.34
CA ASN A 374 -18.16 -12.60 -24.47
C ASN A 374 -19.41 -12.05 -25.17
N ASN A 375 -19.75 -10.77 -24.92
CA ASN A 375 -21.00 -10.12 -25.34
C ASN A 375 -22.29 -10.80 -24.85
N ASN A 376 -22.21 -11.69 -23.85
CA ASN A 376 -23.35 -12.38 -23.22
C ASN A 376 -23.70 -11.78 -21.84
N GLY A 377 -23.85 -10.45 -21.78
CA GLY A 377 -24.23 -9.75 -20.55
C GLY A 377 -25.68 -10.00 -20.11
N PRO A 378 -26.07 -9.63 -18.87
CA PRO A 378 -25.28 -8.88 -17.89
C PRO A 378 -24.26 -9.76 -17.16
N TYR A 379 -23.12 -9.16 -16.83
CA TYR A 379 -22.04 -9.84 -16.11
C TYR A 379 -22.18 -9.68 -14.60
N ARG A 380 -21.63 -10.64 -13.85
CA ARG A 380 -21.64 -10.65 -12.38
C ARG A 380 -20.29 -11.07 -11.84
N ILE A 381 -19.90 -10.50 -10.71
CA ILE A 381 -18.77 -11.02 -9.92
C ILE A 381 -19.33 -12.05 -8.95
N GLY A 382 -18.69 -13.22 -8.85
CA GLY A 382 -19.08 -14.27 -7.93
C GLY A 382 -17.91 -14.92 -7.20
N LYS A 383 -18.20 -15.62 -6.10
CA LYS A 383 -17.26 -16.50 -5.43
C LYS A 383 -17.39 -17.92 -5.98
N ASN A 384 -16.29 -18.52 -6.42
CA ASN A 384 -16.22 -19.91 -6.85
C ASN A 384 -15.60 -20.78 -5.76
N ALA A 385 -16.27 -21.87 -5.38
CA ALA A 385 -15.77 -22.82 -4.38
C ALA A 385 -14.51 -23.59 -4.84
N LYS A 386 -14.21 -23.64 -6.14
CA LYS A 386 -13.05 -24.35 -6.71
C LYS A 386 -11.96 -23.39 -7.16
N MET A 387 -11.04 -23.07 -6.24
CA MET A 387 -9.87 -22.18 -6.45
C MET A 387 -9.03 -22.49 -7.71
N SER A 388 -9.03 -23.73 -8.21
CA SER A 388 -8.25 -24.13 -9.40
C SER A 388 -8.67 -23.41 -10.69
N GLN A 389 -9.90 -22.91 -10.79
CA GLN A 389 -10.43 -22.35 -12.03
C GLN A 389 -9.98 -20.89 -12.27
N GLN A 390 -9.70 -20.11 -11.22
CA GLN A 390 -9.22 -18.73 -11.40
C GLN A 390 -7.76 -18.68 -11.89
N ASN A 391 -6.90 -19.60 -11.44
CA ASN A 391 -5.53 -19.69 -11.97
C ASN A 391 -5.52 -20.08 -13.46
N ALA A 392 -6.48 -20.92 -13.88
CA ALA A 392 -6.67 -21.23 -15.30
C ALA A 392 -7.19 -20.01 -16.07
N SER A 393 -8.15 -19.28 -15.50
CA SER A 393 -8.70 -18.04 -16.06
C SER A 393 -7.62 -16.96 -16.26
N SER A 394 -6.75 -16.74 -15.28
CA SER A 394 -5.66 -15.76 -15.37
C SER A 394 -4.57 -16.17 -16.37
N THR A 395 -4.25 -17.47 -16.45
CA THR A 395 -3.29 -17.99 -17.44
C THR A 395 -3.83 -17.86 -18.86
N VAL A 396 -5.09 -18.22 -19.08
CA VAL A 396 -5.79 -18.05 -20.37
C VAL A 396 -5.88 -16.57 -20.71
N PHE A 397 -6.19 -15.71 -19.74
CA PHE A 397 -6.20 -14.26 -19.92
C PHE A 397 -4.85 -13.75 -20.45
N THR A 398 -3.72 -14.10 -19.80
CA THR A 398 -2.40 -13.68 -20.27
C THR A 398 -2.07 -14.20 -21.67
N GLN A 399 -2.51 -15.42 -22.02
CA GLN A 399 -2.33 -15.97 -23.36
C GLN A 399 -3.18 -15.24 -24.42
N LEU A 400 -4.37 -14.76 -24.06
CA LEU A 400 -5.28 -14.07 -24.99
C LEU A 400 -4.85 -12.62 -25.29
N LEU A 401 -4.20 -11.93 -24.36
CA LEU A 401 -3.80 -10.53 -24.57
C LEU A 401 -2.55 -10.34 -25.46
N GLY A 402 -1.62 -11.30 -25.48
CA GLY A 402 -0.34 -11.13 -26.16
C GLY A 402 0.43 -9.88 -25.68
N GLU A 403 1.19 -9.24 -26.57
CA GLU A 403 1.91 -7.96 -26.32
C GLU A 403 1.10 -6.72 -26.76
N SER A 404 -0.21 -6.85 -26.92
CA SER A 404 -1.04 -5.78 -27.48
C SER A 404 -1.32 -4.72 -26.41
N GLU A 405 -1.21 -3.44 -26.76
CA GLU A 405 -1.78 -2.36 -25.96
C GLU A 405 -3.31 -2.41 -26.07
N ILE A 406 -3.98 -2.52 -24.92
CA ILE A 406 -5.44 -2.69 -24.85
C ILE A 406 -6.05 -1.54 -24.08
N GLU A 407 -7.02 -0.87 -24.70
CA GLU A 407 -7.86 0.12 -24.04
C GLU A 407 -8.97 -0.55 -23.23
N TRP A 408 -8.87 -0.40 -21.91
CA TRP A 408 -9.85 -0.94 -20.97
C TRP A 408 -11.02 0.03 -20.78
N ALA A 409 -12.25 -0.43 -21.04
CA ALA A 409 -13.43 0.33 -20.69
C ALA A 409 -13.78 0.13 -19.22
N ARG A 410 -13.90 1.24 -18.49
CA ARG A 410 -14.29 1.24 -17.07
C ARG A 410 -15.78 0.92 -16.92
N VAL A 411 -16.08 -0.01 -16.02
CA VAL A 411 -17.45 -0.38 -15.64
C VAL A 411 -17.65 -0.24 -14.14
N ALA A 412 -18.86 0.16 -13.74
CA ALA A 412 -19.23 0.29 -12.35
C ALA A 412 -19.70 -1.06 -11.77
N LEU A 413 -19.45 -1.26 -10.48
CA LEU A 413 -19.93 -2.41 -9.73
C LEU A 413 -21.08 -1.99 -8.84
N LYS A 414 -22.21 -2.70 -8.96
CA LYS A 414 -23.34 -2.55 -8.08
C LYS A 414 -23.42 -3.76 -7.14
N PRO A 415 -23.37 -3.58 -5.81
CA PRO A 415 -23.55 -4.69 -4.88
C PRO A 415 -24.94 -5.31 -5.04
N LEU A 416 -25.02 -6.64 -5.02
CA LEU A 416 -26.31 -7.33 -5.01
C LEU A 416 -26.88 -7.27 -3.59
N GLU A 417 -28.13 -6.85 -3.44
CA GLU A 417 -28.82 -6.86 -2.14
C GLU A 417 -29.01 -8.32 -1.68
N ASN A 418 -28.77 -8.59 -0.39
CA ASN A 418 -28.92 -9.92 0.25
C ASN A 418 -27.97 -11.03 -0.24
N VAL A 419 -26.67 -10.74 -0.37
CA VAL A 419 -25.65 -11.80 -0.54
C VAL A 419 -25.62 -12.69 0.72
N SER A 420 -26.34 -13.80 0.68
CA SER A 420 -26.27 -14.83 1.70
C SER A 420 -25.04 -15.69 1.43
N LEU A 421 -23.95 -15.42 2.15
CA LEU A 421 -22.83 -16.36 2.18
C LEU A 421 -23.36 -17.71 2.70
N PRO A 422 -23.04 -18.85 2.05
CA PRO A 422 -23.27 -20.14 2.66
C PRO A 422 -22.61 -20.10 4.03
N LYS A 423 -23.39 -20.21 5.11
CA LYS A 423 -22.85 -20.26 6.48
C LYS A 423 -21.72 -21.28 6.46
N GLU A 424 -20.52 -20.80 6.77
CA GLU A 424 -19.32 -21.62 6.95
C GLU A 424 -19.76 -22.86 7.73
N LYS A 425 -19.49 -24.06 7.17
CA LYS A 425 -19.76 -25.30 7.89
C LYS A 425 -19.03 -25.17 9.21
N GLN A 426 -19.78 -24.95 10.28
CA GLN A 426 -19.21 -24.80 11.61
C GLN A 426 -18.19 -25.91 11.81
N PRO A 427 -17.00 -25.58 12.35
CA PRO A 427 -15.96 -26.57 12.57
C PRO A 427 -16.63 -27.75 13.24
N LYS A 428 -16.60 -28.92 12.58
CA LYS A 428 -17.25 -30.15 13.06
C LYS A 428 -16.86 -30.27 14.52
N GLN A 429 -17.83 -29.99 15.40
CA GLN A 429 -17.61 -29.94 16.84
C GLN A 429 -16.76 -31.13 17.21
N ASN A 430 -15.55 -30.87 17.73
CA ASN A 430 -14.49 -31.86 17.86
C ASN A 430 -15.02 -33.04 18.68
N TRP A 431 -15.45 -34.10 18.00
CA TRP A 431 -16.02 -35.29 18.64
C TRP A 431 -15.04 -35.91 19.65
N THR A 432 -13.74 -35.66 19.44
CA THR A 432 -12.65 -35.98 20.36
C THR A 432 -12.83 -35.36 21.74
N ASP A 433 -13.33 -34.12 21.85
CA ASP A 433 -13.60 -33.48 23.14
C ASP A 433 -14.78 -34.14 23.86
N ILE A 434 -15.83 -34.52 23.11
CA ILE A 434 -17.00 -35.23 23.66
C ILE A 434 -16.57 -36.62 24.18
N VAL A 435 -15.74 -37.34 23.42
CA VAL A 435 -15.22 -38.66 23.84
C VAL A 435 -14.33 -38.53 25.09
N PHE A 436 -13.50 -37.48 25.16
CA PHE A 436 -12.68 -37.20 26.34
C PHE A 436 -13.53 -36.96 27.59
N TRP A 437 -14.53 -36.07 27.51
CA TRP A 437 -15.42 -35.79 28.63
C TRP A 437 -16.24 -37.00 29.06
N LEU A 438 -16.70 -37.83 28.11
CA LEU A 438 -17.45 -39.04 28.41
C LEU A 438 -16.57 -40.12 29.07
N SER A 439 -15.33 -40.27 28.61
CA SER A 439 -14.32 -41.13 29.25
C SER A 439 -14.02 -40.68 30.68
N LEU A 440 -13.83 -39.38 30.90
CA LEU A 440 -13.56 -38.81 32.22
C LEU A 440 -14.74 -39.05 33.19
N ALA A 441 -15.97 -38.84 32.73
CA ALA A 441 -17.16 -39.10 33.53
C ALA A 441 -17.29 -40.58 33.94
N VAL A 442 -16.98 -41.51 33.03
CA VAL A 442 -16.98 -42.95 33.34
C VAL A 442 -15.92 -43.29 34.39
N ALA A 443 -14.71 -42.74 34.28
CA ALA A 443 -13.64 -42.98 35.25
C ALA A 443 -14.02 -42.49 36.66
N VAL A 444 -14.62 -41.30 36.76
CA VAL A 444 -15.11 -40.75 38.03
C VAL A 444 -16.23 -41.62 38.62
N MET A 445 -17.16 -42.11 37.79
CA MET A 445 -18.25 -42.96 38.23
C MET A 445 -17.75 -44.31 38.78
N VAL A 446 -16.71 -44.88 38.17
CA VAL A 446 -16.05 -46.11 38.65
C VAL A 446 -15.41 -45.89 40.02
N LEU A 447 -14.69 -44.77 40.21
CA LEU A 447 -14.08 -44.43 41.51
C LEU A 447 -15.14 -44.24 42.60
N LEU A 448 -16.23 -43.53 42.31
CA LEU A 448 -17.36 -43.35 43.22
C LEU A 448 -18.00 -44.70 43.60
N PHE A 449 -18.16 -45.60 42.64
CA PHE A 449 -18.70 -46.94 42.89
C PHE A 449 -17.80 -47.75 43.83
N PHE A 450 -16.48 -47.73 43.63
CA PHE A 450 -15.54 -48.41 44.53
C PHE A 450 -15.52 -47.79 45.93
N ALA A 451 -15.57 -46.46 46.04
CA ALA A 451 -15.63 -45.78 47.34
C ALA A 451 -16.89 -46.18 48.13
N ILE A 452 -18.06 -46.18 47.48
CA ILE A 452 -19.34 -46.59 48.10
C ILE A 452 -19.31 -48.08 48.50
N LYS A 453 -18.70 -48.93 47.66
CA LYS A 453 -18.56 -50.37 47.94
C LYS A 453 -17.65 -50.61 49.14
N LEU A 454 -16.57 -49.85 49.30
CA LEU A 454 -15.67 -49.92 50.46
C LEU A 454 -16.36 -49.44 51.75
N LEU A 455 -17.13 -48.35 51.68
CA LEU A 455 -17.93 -47.85 52.81
C LEU A 455 -18.99 -48.86 53.27
N ARG A 456 -19.58 -49.62 52.35
CA ARG A 456 -20.53 -50.71 52.67
C ARG A 456 -19.85 -51.98 53.17
N GLN A 457 -18.54 -52.12 52.99
CA GLN A 457 -17.73 -53.26 53.41
C GLN A 457 -16.91 -52.99 54.68
N LEU A 458 -17.22 -51.92 55.42
CA LEU A 458 -16.78 -51.79 56.81
C LEU A 458 -17.75 -52.61 57.70
N PRO A 459 -17.41 -53.85 58.10
CA PRO A 459 -18.15 -54.51 59.17
C PRO A 459 -17.96 -53.70 60.45
N GLN A 460 -19.05 -53.54 61.19
CA GLN A 460 -19.06 -53.09 62.58
C GLN A 460 -18.19 -54.04 63.42
N GLN A 461 -16.89 -53.82 63.47
CA GLN A 461 -16.04 -54.40 64.50
C GLN A 461 -15.95 -53.40 65.64
N ASN A 462 -17.03 -53.34 66.42
CA ASN A 462 -17.04 -52.87 67.81
C ASN A 462 -18.33 -53.37 68.47
N SER A 463 -18.30 -54.64 68.86
CA SER A 463 -19.15 -55.22 69.89
C SER A 463 -18.41 -56.42 70.47
N GLU A 464 -17.46 -56.14 71.37
CA GLU A 464 -17.15 -56.93 72.58
C GLU A 464 -15.88 -56.38 73.26
N LYS A 465 -16.06 -55.41 74.17
CA LYS A 465 -15.94 -55.61 75.63
C LYS A 465 -16.20 -54.32 76.38
#